data_AF-A0A229UUK1-F1
#
_entry.id   AF-A0A229UUK1-F1
#
_cell.length_a   1.000
_cell.length_b   1.000
_cell.length_c   1.000
_cell.angle_alpha   90.00
_cell.angle_beta   90.00
_cell.angle_gamma   90.00
#
_symmetry.space_group_name_H-M   'P 1'
#
loop_
_entity.id
_entity.type
_entity.pdbx_description
1 polymer ?
#
loop_
_entity_poly.entity_id
_entity_poly.type
_entity_poly.pdbx_seq_one_letter_code
_entity_poly.pdbx_strand_id
1 'polypeptide(L)'
;MNLFNRLEQFTYLVANQRTDRYRPIARILYEHHRTFRSMLTMEDIYSALKQMDDFVERFPDYSIEELEMDLGAMKEWGNIEISQQENVKYAAYEDFKRKKHLIRATDALIDVEEIITTMERRANRVRGSLEKNLAARIIEELDRFKSATTKEPSELYNLWNEIMGRHDRLRIDTSNYLSHVNSSDMEAAYLSDQFLEHKNKFVSYLDEFVRDIQKQQVRILKKLLSISKEYLDDVIYLIVDYEINRIQLPTLEGTNQEEHVELHKKQWQSMINWFVSESSQEGGYYFLMEQTKNAISKVLRLSRQVSDRLFHYTNRKHDYLHLANLFFKAEDDEECKELFGYIRGIGPASQMVITEIQTTDSETKSVWELPAEQIELIPHKKREFIKRVKSPLLEDPLERRRIEMEHKEQEELLRIEMESISSDGRIRIRDLDEISPALRDTLLFIETEGLRHHDVAYLPDGREFRAFVVSEDRIKMKCTDGELTMDDIEIVLEDGASND
;
A
#
# COMPACT_ATOMS: atom_id res chain seq x y z
N MET A 1 -8.88 27.79 -24.85
CA MET A 1 -7.47 27.75 -25.28
C MET A 1 -7.30 26.58 -26.24
N ASN A 2 -6.62 26.75 -27.38
CA ASN A 2 -6.32 25.62 -28.28
C ASN A 2 -5.22 24.75 -27.65
N LEU A 3 -5.39 23.42 -27.62
CA LEU A 3 -4.44 22.46 -27.04
C LEU A 3 -3.03 22.57 -27.64
N PHE A 4 -2.91 23.06 -28.88
CA PHE A 4 -1.64 23.20 -29.60
C PHE A 4 -0.92 24.53 -29.35
N ASN A 5 -1.53 25.46 -28.61
CA ASN A 5 -0.89 26.74 -28.32
C ASN A 5 0.21 26.56 -27.26
N ARG A 6 1.36 27.21 -27.50
CA ARG A 6 2.43 27.27 -26.52
C ARG A 6 1.98 28.02 -25.28
N LEU A 7 2.27 27.46 -24.11
CA LEU A 7 2.04 28.09 -22.81
C LEU A 7 3.26 28.94 -22.46
N GLU A 8 3.26 30.21 -22.85
CA GLU A 8 4.38 31.13 -22.60
C GLU A 8 4.67 31.33 -21.10
N GLN A 9 3.69 31.07 -20.24
CA GLN A 9 3.83 31.13 -18.79
C GLN A 9 4.85 30.11 -18.24
N PHE A 10 5.12 29.01 -18.96
CA PHE A 10 6.15 28.04 -18.56
C PHE A 10 7.57 28.46 -19.00
N THR A 11 7.70 29.51 -19.82
CA THR A 11 8.98 29.89 -20.44
C THR A 11 10.04 30.25 -19.39
N TYR A 12 9.68 30.81 -18.23
CA TYR A 12 10.65 31.12 -17.17
C TYR A 12 11.35 29.88 -16.57
N LEU A 13 10.71 28.70 -16.66
CA LEU A 13 11.26 27.42 -16.18
C LEU A 13 12.24 26.78 -17.17
N VAL A 14 12.17 27.16 -18.46
CA VAL A 14 12.93 26.51 -19.54
C VAL A 14 13.88 27.50 -20.24
N ALA A 15 13.95 28.73 -19.76
CA ALA A 15 14.90 29.74 -20.23
C ALA A 15 16.33 29.38 -19.81
N ASN A 16 16.96 28.48 -20.58
CA ASN A 16 18.25 27.76 -20.39
C ASN A 16 19.47 28.55 -19.87
N GLN A 17 19.39 29.87 -19.64
CA GLN A 17 20.48 30.70 -19.12
C GLN A 17 20.07 31.66 -17.98
N ARG A 18 18.77 31.80 -17.68
CA ARG A 18 18.26 32.72 -16.65
C ARG A 18 17.17 32.13 -15.75
N THR A 19 16.80 30.86 -15.94
CA THR A 19 15.86 30.15 -15.06
C THR A 19 16.25 30.27 -13.58
N ASP A 20 17.53 30.16 -13.27
CA ASP A 20 18.08 30.30 -11.92
C ASP A 20 17.86 31.70 -11.30
N ARG A 21 17.54 32.72 -12.12
CA ARG A 21 17.17 34.07 -11.67
C ARG A 21 15.66 34.23 -11.57
N TYR A 22 14.91 33.74 -12.55
CA TYR A 22 13.45 33.86 -12.57
C TYR A 22 12.76 33.00 -11.50
N ARG A 23 13.28 31.81 -11.22
CA ARG A 23 12.68 30.85 -10.29
C ARG A 23 12.60 31.42 -8.85
N PRO A 24 13.67 32.02 -8.30
CA PRO A 24 13.61 32.74 -7.02
C PRO A 24 12.60 33.90 -7.01
N ILE A 25 12.57 34.73 -8.07
CA ILE A 25 11.62 35.86 -8.19
C ILE A 25 10.17 35.35 -8.14
N ALA A 26 9.87 34.32 -8.92
CA ALA A 26 8.56 33.69 -8.95
C ALA A 26 8.17 33.10 -7.58
N ARG A 27 9.13 32.44 -6.89
CA ARG A 27 8.89 31.87 -5.57
C ARG A 27 8.60 32.93 -4.51
N ILE A 28 9.32 34.05 -4.53
CA ILE A 28 9.07 35.20 -3.63
C ILE A 28 7.64 35.71 -3.84
N LEU A 29 7.24 35.96 -5.08
CA LEU A 29 5.91 36.45 -5.40
C LEU A 29 4.81 35.47 -4.96
N TYR A 30 5.02 34.16 -5.14
CA TYR A 30 4.09 33.12 -4.70
C TYR A 30 3.96 33.03 -3.18
N GLU A 31 5.07 33.01 -2.43
CA GLU A 31 4.99 32.92 -0.96
C GLU A 31 4.39 34.21 -0.36
N HIS A 32 4.63 35.36 -0.96
CA HIS A 32 3.98 36.62 -0.56
C HIS A 32 2.48 36.64 -0.87
N HIS A 33 2.05 36.08 -2.00
CA HIS A 33 0.63 35.89 -2.31
C HIS A 33 -0.09 35.07 -1.22
N ARG A 34 0.55 34.02 -0.70
CA ARG A 34 0.00 33.17 0.37
C ARG A 34 -0.13 33.86 1.73
N THR A 35 0.55 34.98 1.94
CA THR A 35 0.54 35.74 3.22
C THR A 35 -0.36 36.98 3.19
N PHE A 36 -1.33 37.04 2.25
CA PHE A 36 -2.29 38.14 2.05
C PHE A 36 -1.70 39.49 1.59
N ARG A 37 -0.42 39.54 1.21
CA ARG A 37 0.20 40.71 0.54
C ARG A 37 0.37 40.43 -0.95
N SER A 38 -0.65 40.75 -1.73
CA SER A 38 -0.72 40.42 -3.16
C SER A 38 0.17 41.26 -4.09
N MET A 39 0.83 42.31 -3.57
CA MET A 39 1.64 43.24 -4.35
C MET A 39 2.96 43.54 -3.64
N LEU A 40 4.06 43.48 -4.38
CA LEU A 40 5.42 43.80 -3.91
C LEU A 40 6.02 44.95 -4.71
N THR A 41 6.90 45.73 -4.10
CA THR A 41 7.75 46.67 -4.85
C THR A 41 9.00 45.97 -5.37
N MET A 42 9.66 46.56 -6.36
CA MET A 42 10.96 46.08 -6.86
C MET A 42 12.02 46.04 -5.75
N GLU A 43 12.01 47.02 -4.84
CA GLU A 43 12.92 47.06 -3.68
C GLU A 43 12.66 45.88 -2.72
N ASP A 44 11.39 45.49 -2.51
CA ASP A 44 11.04 44.34 -1.67
C ASP A 44 11.55 43.03 -2.28
N ILE A 45 11.37 42.83 -3.59
CA ILE A 45 11.84 41.63 -4.30
C ILE A 45 13.36 41.58 -4.28
N TYR A 46 14.04 42.70 -4.58
CA TYR A 46 15.50 42.77 -4.55
C TYR A 46 16.06 42.48 -3.15
N SER A 47 15.44 43.05 -2.10
CA SER A 47 15.84 42.79 -0.72
C SER A 47 15.65 41.31 -0.35
N ALA A 48 14.52 40.70 -0.73
CA ALA A 48 14.24 39.29 -0.49
C ALA A 48 15.24 38.37 -1.21
N LEU A 49 15.62 38.69 -2.46
CA LEU A 49 16.65 37.94 -3.19
C LEU A 49 18.02 38.02 -2.51
N LYS A 50 18.41 39.19 -2.00
CA LYS A 50 19.69 39.37 -1.29
C LYS A 50 19.72 38.74 0.11
N GLN A 51 18.57 38.32 0.65
CA GLN A 51 18.50 37.53 1.89
C GLN A 51 18.66 36.02 1.64
N MET A 52 18.64 35.56 0.38
CA MET A 52 18.85 34.15 0.03
C MET A 52 20.35 33.90 -0.19
N ASP A 53 20.99 33.21 0.75
CA ASP A 53 22.44 32.91 0.69
C ASP A 53 22.84 32.23 -0.62
N ASP A 54 22.09 31.21 -1.05
CA ASP A 54 22.31 30.49 -2.32
C ASP A 54 22.23 31.40 -3.56
N PHE A 55 21.34 32.40 -3.53
CA PHE A 55 21.18 33.35 -4.63
C PHE A 55 22.35 34.32 -4.69
N VAL A 56 22.80 34.82 -3.54
CA VAL A 56 23.95 35.74 -3.43
C VAL A 56 25.24 35.04 -3.82
N GLU A 57 25.42 33.77 -3.47
CA GLU A 57 26.58 32.97 -3.87
C GLU A 57 26.62 32.76 -5.39
N ARG A 58 25.48 32.43 -6.00
CA ARG A 58 25.41 32.17 -7.45
C ARG A 58 25.40 33.45 -8.30
N PHE A 59 24.89 34.56 -7.76
CA PHE A 59 24.79 35.86 -8.45
C PHE A 59 25.25 37.04 -7.56
N PRO A 60 26.56 37.13 -7.25
CA PRO A 60 27.08 38.15 -6.34
C PRO A 60 26.85 39.57 -6.87
N ASP A 61 27.04 39.75 -8.18
CA ASP A 61 26.93 41.05 -8.87
C ASP A 61 25.50 41.39 -9.32
N TYR A 62 24.48 40.63 -8.88
CA TYR A 62 23.10 40.86 -9.30
C TYR A 62 22.62 42.27 -8.93
N SER A 63 22.25 43.06 -9.92
CA SER A 63 21.88 44.47 -9.76
C SER A 63 20.36 44.70 -9.84
N ILE A 64 19.91 45.88 -9.40
CA ILE A 64 18.49 46.25 -9.50
C ILE A 64 18.06 46.46 -10.96
N GLU A 65 18.99 46.83 -11.85
CA GLU A 65 18.76 46.97 -13.29
C GLU A 65 18.56 45.59 -13.95
N GLU A 66 19.31 44.57 -13.52
CA GLU A 66 19.08 43.19 -13.96
C GLU A 66 17.72 42.67 -13.49
N LEU A 67 17.30 43.02 -12.26
CA LEU A 67 15.96 42.70 -11.77
C LEU A 67 14.87 43.36 -12.59
N GLU A 68 15.05 44.62 -13.01
CA GLU A 68 14.10 45.30 -13.89
C GLU A 68 13.98 44.59 -15.25
N MET A 69 15.11 44.19 -15.85
CA MET A 69 15.09 43.40 -17.09
C MET A 69 14.39 42.06 -16.91
N ASP A 70 14.67 41.36 -15.80
CA ASP A 70 14.11 40.04 -15.53
C ASP A 70 12.58 40.09 -15.28
N LEU A 71 12.11 41.11 -14.56
CA LEU A 71 10.69 41.39 -14.38
C LEU A 71 10.02 41.77 -15.71
N GLY A 72 10.70 42.53 -16.57
CA GLY A 72 10.23 42.83 -17.92
C GLY A 72 9.95 41.56 -18.73
N ALA A 73 10.89 40.61 -18.74
CA ALA A 73 10.71 39.33 -19.42
C ALA A 73 9.56 38.50 -18.83
N MET A 74 9.46 38.43 -17.49
CA MET A 74 8.36 37.72 -16.82
C MET A 74 6.98 38.34 -17.12
N LYS A 75 6.92 39.66 -17.31
CA LYS A 75 5.69 40.35 -17.73
C LYS A 75 5.30 39.99 -19.16
N GLU A 76 6.26 39.97 -20.09
CA GLU A 76 6.01 39.58 -21.49
C GLU A 76 5.45 38.16 -21.61
N TRP A 77 5.87 37.25 -20.74
CA TRP A 77 5.35 35.88 -20.67
C TRP A 77 4.01 35.74 -19.94
N GLY A 78 3.45 36.83 -19.41
CA GLY A 78 2.18 36.82 -18.69
C GLY A 78 2.26 36.23 -17.28
N ASN A 79 3.45 36.17 -16.67
CA ASN A 79 3.63 35.66 -15.31
C ASN A 79 3.40 36.73 -14.23
N ILE A 80 3.62 38.00 -14.56
CA ILE A 80 3.45 39.11 -13.63
C ILE A 80 2.71 40.28 -14.25
N GLU A 81 2.02 41.03 -13.40
CA GLU A 81 1.41 42.31 -13.71
C GLU A 81 2.19 43.42 -13.01
N ILE A 82 2.46 44.50 -13.73
CA ILE A 82 3.11 45.70 -13.19
C ILE A 82 2.11 46.84 -13.24
N SER A 83 1.61 47.24 -12.07
CA SER A 83 0.68 48.36 -11.90
C SER A 83 1.41 49.62 -11.43
N GLN A 84 0.96 50.78 -11.90
CA GLN A 84 1.43 52.08 -11.41
C GLN A 84 0.46 52.58 -10.32
N GLN A 85 0.98 53.08 -9.20
CA GLN A 85 0.15 53.81 -8.25
C GLN A 85 -0.24 55.17 -8.85
N GLU A 86 -1.50 55.33 -9.24
CA GLU A 86 -1.99 56.59 -9.82
C GLU A 86 -2.28 57.69 -8.77
N ASN A 87 -2.29 57.38 -7.46
CA ASN A 87 -2.66 58.34 -6.42
C ASN A 87 -1.79 58.25 -5.16
N VAL A 88 -0.59 58.85 -5.20
CA VAL A 88 0.13 59.26 -3.98
C VAL A 88 0.55 60.72 -4.17
N LYS A 89 0.14 61.60 -3.24
CA LYS A 89 0.66 62.98 -3.18
C LYS A 89 2.12 62.92 -2.73
N TYR A 90 3.04 63.15 -3.65
CA TYR A 90 4.48 63.17 -3.38
C TYR A 90 4.85 64.43 -2.58
N ALA A 91 5.55 64.27 -1.46
CA ALA A 91 6.02 65.38 -0.61
C ALA A 91 7.40 65.93 -1.04
N ALA A 92 8.17 65.18 -1.84
CA ALA A 92 9.50 65.57 -2.31
C ALA A 92 9.71 65.25 -3.81
N TYR A 93 10.53 66.06 -4.49
CA TYR A 93 10.85 65.92 -5.93
C TYR A 93 11.63 64.62 -6.24
N GLU A 94 12.40 64.11 -5.28
CA GLU A 94 13.11 62.82 -5.40
C GLU A 94 12.15 61.61 -5.33
N ASP A 95 11.06 61.71 -4.56
CA ASP A 95 10.01 60.68 -4.47
C ASP A 95 9.16 60.60 -5.75
N PHE A 96 9.01 61.71 -6.47
CA PHE A 96 8.31 61.76 -7.76
C PHE A 96 9.06 61.00 -8.87
N LYS A 97 10.39 60.91 -8.78
CA LYS A 97 11.24 60.21 -9.77
C LYS A 97 11.33 58.70 -9.52
N ARG A 98 11.02 58.24 -8.29
CA ARG A 98 10.90 56.82 -7.93
C ARG A 98 9.46 56.35 -8.11
N LYS A 99 9.08 56.09 -9.36
CA LYS A 99 7.81 55.40 -9.66
C LYS A 99 7.82 54.04 -8.96
N LYS A 100 7.09 53.91 -7.84
CA LYS A 100 6.95 52.62 -7.15
C LYS A 100 6.02 51.73 -7.97
N HIS A 101 6.62 51.02 -8.91
CA HIS A 101 5.97 49.94 -9.65
C HIS A 101 5.58 48.84 -8.65
N LEU A 102 4.28 48.54 -8.58
CA LEU A 102 3.77 47.41 -7.81
C LEU A 102 3.70 46.20 -8.74
N ILE A 103 4.29 45.10 -8.29
CA ILE A 103 4.41 43.85 -9.02
C ILE A 103 3.49 42.83 -8.35
N ARG A 104 2.65 42.21 -9.17
CA ARG A 104 1.71 41.17 -8.75
C ARG A 104 1.93 39.91 -9.59
N ALA A 105 1.88 38.74 -8.96
CA ALA A 105 1.82 37.47 -9.69
C ALA A 105 0.45 37.31 -10.35
N THR A 106 0.42 36.87 -11.61
CA THR A 106 -0.83 36.45 -12.26
C THR A 106 -1.30 35.12 -11.69
N ASP A 107 -2.60 34.80 -11.86
CA ASP A 107 -3.15 33.51 -11.45
C ASP A 107 -2.39 32.34 -12.10
N ALA A 108 -1.97 32.52 -13.35
CA ALA A 108 -1.16 31.52 -14.05
C ALA A 108 0.19 31.26 -13.38
N LEU A 109 0.89 32.30 -12.89
CA LEU A 109 2.13 32.10 -12.15
C LEU A 109 1.87 31.40 -10.82
N ILE A 110 0.78 31.76 -10.13
CA ILE A 110 0.39 31.14 -8.86
C ILE A 110 0.11 29.64 -9.05
N ASP A 111 -0.66 29.27 -10.07
CA ASP A 111 -0.98 27.88 -10.39
C ASP A 111 0.28 27.07 -10.72
N VAL A 112 1.19 27.63 -11.53
CA VAL A 112 2.46 26.96 -11.88
C VAL A 112 3.34 26.78 -10.64
N GLU A 113 3.47 27.80 -9.80
CA GLU A 113 4.24 27.73 -8.55
C GLU A 113 3.63 26.76 -7.53
N GLU A 114 2.30 26.66 -7.48
CA GLU A 114 1.61 25.70 -6.63
C GLU A 114 1.85 24.27 -7.11
N ILE A 115 1.80 24.02 -8.42
CA ILE A 115 2.15 22.72 -9.01
C ILE A 115 3.59 22.35 -8.64
N ILE A 116 4.54 23.26 -8.82
CA ILE A 116 5.96 22.98 -8.54
C ILE A 116 6.19 22.76 -7.05
N THR A 117 5.64 23.62 -6.20
CA THR A 117 5.73 23.46 -4.74
C THR A 117 5.11 22.13 -4.29
N THR A 118 4.00 21.73 -4.90
CA THR A 118 3.36 20.44 -4.64
C THR A 118 4.23 19.28 -5.10
N MET A 119 4.88 19.38 -6.25
CA MET A 119 5.85 18.40 -6.74
C MET A 119 7.08 18.29 -5.82
N GLU A 120 7.67 19.41 -5.41
CA GLU A 120 8.79 19.47 -4.45
C GLU A 120 8.41 18.82 -3.11
N ARG A 121 7.24 19.16 -2.56
CA ARG A 121 6.71 18.53 -1.33
C ARG A 121 6.47 17.03 -1.51
N ARG A 122 5.99 16.60 -2.67
CA ARG A 122 5.78 15.18 -3.00
C ARG A 122 7.10 14.43 -3.20
N ALA A 123 8.15 15.10 -3.71
CA ALA A 123 9.48 14.53 -3.85
C ALA A 123 10.18 14.35 -2.49
N ASN A 124 10.00 15.30 -1.57
CA ASN A 124 10.67 15.30 -0.25
C ASN A 124 9.91 14.55 0.86
N ARG A 125 8.71 14.02 0.59
CA ARG A 125 7.94 13.20 1.55
C ARG A 125 8.03 11.73 1.15
N VAL A 126 7.99 10.84 2.15
CA VAL A 126 7.59 9.44 1.94
C VAL A 126 6.26 9.48 1.19
N ARG A 127 6.26 9.03 -0.08
CA ARG A 127 5.07 9.13 -0.94
C ARG A 127 3.95 8.30 -0.31
N GLY A 128 2.84 8.94 0.04
CA GLY A 128 1.67 8.28 0.63
C GLY A 128 1.88 7.90 2.10
N SER A 129 0.91 8.25 2.95
CA SER A 129 0.76 7.64 4.26
C SER A 129 -0.49 6.77 4.20
N LEU A 130 -0.37 5.50 4.55
CA LEU A 130 -1.50 4.58 4.63
C LEU A 130 -2.30 4.92 5.89
N GLU A 131 -3.42 5.63 5.72
CA GLU A 131 -4.31 5.97 6.83
C GLU A 131 -5.07 4.73 7.32
N LYS A 132 -4.76 4.29 8.55
CA LYS A 132 -5.27 3.04 9.15
C LYS A 132 -6.80 2.93 9.26
N ASN A 133 -7.53 4.05 9.27
CA ASN A 133 -8.99 4.07 9.50
C ASN A 133 -9.78 4.61 8.29
N LEU A 134 -9.14 4.77 7.13
CA LEU A 134 -9.77 5.43 6.00
C LEU A 134 -10.96 4.62 5.46
N ALA A 135 -10.82 3.29 5.37
CA ALA A 135 -11.90 2.40 4.92
C ALA A 135 -13.08 2.38 5.90
N ALA A 136 -12.82 2.39 7.22
CA ALA A 136 -13.86 2.50 8.24
C ALA A 136 -14.63 3.83 8.17
N ARG A 137 -13.95 4.93 7.86
CA ARG A 137 -14.61 6.24 7.66
C ARG A 137 -15.49 6.29 6.41
N ILE A 138 -15.07 5.66 5.31
CA ILE A 138 -15.91 5.53 4.11
C ILE A 138 -17.22 4.83 4.45
N ILE A 139 -17.18 3.78 5.28
CA ILE A 139 -18.37 3.07 5.76
C ILE A 139 -19.30 4.00 6.55
N GLU A 140 -18.77 4.78 7.48
CA GLU A 140 -19.54 5.75 8.28
C GLU A 140 -20.18 6.83 7.40
N GLU A 141 -19.46 7.35 6.41
CA GLU A 141 -19.96 8.36 5.49
C GLU A 141 -21.02 7.80 4.53
N LEU A 142 -20.85 6.56 4.06
CA LEU A 142 -21.89 5.87 3.28
C LEU A 142 -23.17 5.64 4.09
N ASP A 143 -23.06 5.35 5.39
CA ASP A 143 -24.22 5.26 6.28
C ASP A 143 -24.92 6.61 6.44
N ARG A 144 -24.15 7.67 6.68
CA ARG A 144 -24.68 9.04 6.70
C ARG A 144 -25.35 9.38 5.38
N PHE A 145 -24.75 9.01 4.25
CA PHE A 145 -25.25 9.30 2.91
C PHE A 145 -26.57 8.60 2.65
N LYS A 146 -26.68 7.33 3.02
CA LYS A 146 -27.94 6.58 2.92
C LYS A 146 -29.04 7.11 3.85
N SER A 147 -28.66 7.58 5.04
CA SER A 147 -29.60 8.05 6.08
C SER A 147 -29.99 9.54 5.94
N ALA A 148 -29.35 10.28 5.03
CA ALA A 148 -29.61 11.69 4.78
C ALA A 148 -31.04 11.87 4.23
N THR A 149 -31.98 11.98 5.16
CA THR A 149 -33.43 12.07 4.93
C THR A 149 -33.82 13.52 4.61
N THR A 150 -33.07 14.47 5.15
CA THR A 150 -33.19 15.91 4.92
C THR A 150 -32.40 16.29 3.67
N LYS A 151 -33.12 16.64 2.61
CA LYS A 151 -32.61 17.00 1.27
C LYS A 151 -31.86 18.33 1.23
N GLU A 152 -31.13 18.75 2.28
CA GLU A 152 -30.37 20.00 2.16
C GLU A 152 -29.25 19.79 1.12
N PRO A 153 -29.26 20.51 -0.02
CA PRO A 153 -28.32 20.21 -1.09
C PRO A 153 -26.86 20.47 -0.70
N SER A 154 -26.61 21.38 0.24
CA SER A 154 -25.26 21.71 0.73
C SER A 154 -24.64 20.55 1.53
N GLU A 155 -25.42 19.90 2.39
CA GLU A 155 -24.96 18.76 3.19
C GLU A 155 -24.70 17.54 2.30
N LEU A 156 -25.58 17.27 1.34
CA LEU A 156 -25.40 16.19 0.37
C LEU A 156 -24.17 16.42 -0.52
N TYR A 157 -23.97 17.65 -0.99
CA TYR A 157 -22.78 18.04 -1.74
C TYR A 157 -21.49 17.83 -0.94
N ASN A 158 -21.46 18.28 0.32
CA ASN A 158 -20.28 18.11 1.18
C ASN A 158 -20.01 16.62 1.44
N LEU A 159 -21.04 15.85 1.76
CA LEU A 159 -20.89 14.42 2.05
C LEU A 159 -20.45 13.63 0.82
N TRP A 160 -20.95 13.96 -0.36
CA TRP A 160 -20.48 13.41 -1.63
C TRP A 160 -18.98 13.67 -1.84
N ASN A 161 -18.55 14.91 -1.67
CA ASN A 161 -17.14 15.29 -1.81
C ASN A 161 -16.24 14.65 -0.75
N GLU A 162 -16.73 14.46 0.48
CA GLU A 162 -16.03 13.71 1.52
C GLU A 162 -15.81 12.26 1.11
N ILE A 163 -16.87 11.56 0.66
CA ILE A 163 -16.80 10.17 0.21
C ILE A 163 -15.86 10.03 -0.99
N MET A 164 -16.07 10.83 -2.04
CA MET A 164 -15.26 10.78 -3.26
C MET A 164 -13.81 11.16 -2.98
N GLY A 165 -13.57 12.22 -2.22
CA GLY A 165 -12.23 12.65 -1.84
C GLY A 165 -11.50 11.67 -0.93
N ARG A 166 -12.20 10.87 -0.12
CA ARG A 166 -11.59 9.76 0.63
C ARG A 166 -11.28 8.58 -0.27
N HIS A 167 -12.21 8.19 -1.14
CA HIS A 167 -11.95 7.14 -2.12
C HIS A 167 -10.73 7.47 -3.00
N ASP A 168 -10.62 8.72 -3.46
CA ASP A 168 -9.46 9.17 -4.23
C ASP A 168 -8.17 9.15 -3.41
N ARG A 169 -8.19 9.60 -2.15
CA ARG A 169 -7.04 9.47 -1.24
C ARG A 169 -6.62 8.01 -1.05
N LEU A 170 -7.59 7.12 -0.81
CA LEU A 170 -7.32 5.67 -0.71
C LEU A 170 -6.59 5.17 -1.94
N ARG A 171 -7.07 5.50 -3.14
CA ARG A 171 -6.46 5.05 -4.40
C ARG A 171 -5.07 5.68 -4.63
N ILE A 172 -4.97 6.99 -4.49
CA ILE A 172 -3.77 7.77 -4.82
C ILE A 172 -2.67 7.52 -3.80
N ASP A 173 -2.95 7.63 -2.51
CA ASP A 173 -1.94 7.49 -1.46
C ASP A 173 -1.38 6.08 -1.45
N THR A 174 -2.23 5.08 -1.68
CA THR A 174 -1.77 3.69 -1.72
C THR A 174 -0.94 3.39 -2.97
N SER A 175 -1.35 3.88 -4.14
CA SER A 175 -0.56 3.77 -5.38
C SER A 175 0.80 4.47 -5.24
N ASN A 176 0.80 5.68 -4.65
CA ASN A 176 2.01 6.46 -4.38
C ASN A 176 2.95 5.73 -3.41
N TYR A 177 2.41 5.15 -2.35
CA TYR A 177 3.18 4.37 -1.38
C TYR A 177 3.82 3.14 -2.00
N LEU A 178 3.04 2.34 -2.73
CA LEU A 178 3.55 1.16 -3.41
C LEU A 178 4.59 1.50 -4.48
N SER A 179 4.37 2.57 -5.24
CA SER A 179 5.34 3.07 -6.22
C SER A 179 6.66 3.46 -5.56
N HIS A 180 6.61 4.10 -4.40
CA HIS A 180 7.80 4.47 -3.64
C HIS A 180 8.52 3.25 -3.07
N VAL A 181 7.80 2.29 -2.49
CA VAL A 181 8.41 1.04 -2.00
C VAL A 181 9.09 0.27 -3.14
N ASN A 182 8.51 0.33 -4.33
CA ASN A 182 9.05 -0.33 -5.50
C ASN A 182 10.13 0.49 -6.24
N SER A 183 10.45 1.72 -5.80
CA SER A 183 11.44 2.57 -6.46
C SER A 183 12.87 2.04 -6.30
N SER A 184 13.73 2.37 -7.26
CA SER A 184 15.17 2.07 -7.24
C SER A 184 15.89 2.77 -6.08
N ASP A 185 15.44 3.97 -5.70
CA ASP A 185 16.05 4.75 -4.63
C ASP A 185 15.83 4.07 -3.27
N MET A 186 14.63 3.52 -3.06
CA MET A 186 14.34 2.70 -1.88
C MET A 186 15.12 1.39 -1.90
N GLU A 187 15.30 0.74 -3.06
CA GLU A 187 16.18 -0.44 -3.16
C GLU A 187 17.61 -0.14 -2.71
N ALA A 188 18.17 1.01 -3.09
CA ALA A 188 19.50 1.44 -2.66
C ALA A 188 19.56 1.71 -1.14
N ALA A 189 18.53 2.37 -0.59
CA ALA A 189 18.42 2.60 0.86
C ALA A 189 18.24 1.28 1.65
N TYR A 190 17.50 0.32 1.11
CA TYR A 190 17.27 -1.01 1.69
C TYR A 190 18.53 -1.87 1.78
N LEU A 191 19.56 -1.55 1.00
CA LEU A 191 20.86 -2.23 1.05
C LEU A 191 21.79 -1.69 2.15
N SER A 192 21.36 -0.69 2.92
CA SER A 192 22.09 -0.16 4.08
C SER A 192 21.75 -0.91 5.38
N ASP A 193 22.69 -0.92 6.34
CA ASP A 193 22.51 -1.62 7.63
C ASP A 193 21.34 -1.06 8.47
N GLN A 194 20.97 0.20 8.24
CA GLN A 194 19.85 0.87 8.92
C GLN A 194 18.48 0.28 8.53
N PHE A 195 18.38 -0.44 7.40
CA PHE A 195 17.10 -1.00 6.96
C PHE A 195 16.56 -2.10 7.88
N LEU A 196 17.43 -2.93 8.47
CA LEU A 196 17.00 -4.06 9.30
C LEU A 196 16.17 -3.60 10.52
N GLU A 197 16.50 -2.43 11.08
CA GLU A 197 15.77 -1.82 12.20
C GLU A 197 14.35 -1.39 11.83
N HIS A 198 14.15 -0.96 10.58
CA HIS A 198 12.88 -0.43 10.09
C HIS A 198 12.03 -1.47 9.32
N LYS A 199 12.61 -2.60 8.90
CA LYS A 199 11.91 -3.64 8.12
C LYS A 199 10.66 -4.16 8.83
N ASN A 200 10.77 -4.53 10.10
CA ASN A 200 9.63 -5.12 10.82
C ASN A 200 8.49 -4.11 10.96
N LYS A 201 8.82 -2.84 11.26
CA LYS A 201 7.84 -1.75 11.30
C LYS A 201 7.16 -1.57 9.95
N PHE A 202 7.92 -1.63 8.86
CA PHE A 202 7.38 -1.55 7.50
C PHE A 202 6.42 -2.70 7.18
N VAL A 203 6.85 -3.95 7.40
CA VAL A 203 6.02 -5.13 7.10
C VAL A 203 4.75 -5.14 7.96
N SER A 204 4.86 -4.86 9.25
CA SER A 204 3.70 -4.78 10.15
C SER A 204 2.72 -3.68 9.73
N TYR A 205 3.22 -2.49 9.39
CA TYR A 205 2.37 -1.38 8.95
C TYR A 205 1.58 -1.71 7.68
N LEU A 206 2.25 -2.31 6.69
CA LEU A 206 1.63 -2.68 5.42
C LEU A 206 0.65 -3.85 5.58
N ASP A 207 0.99 -4.84 6.41
CA ASP A 207 0.09 -5.97 6.74
C ASP A 207 -1.16 -5.51 7.49
N GLU A 208 -1.02 -4.59 8.47
CA GLU A 208 -2.16 -4.02 9.19
C GLU A 208 -3.10 -3.25 8.25
N PHE A 209 -2.55 -2.45 7.35
CA PHE A 209 -3.34 -1.71 6.36
C PHE A 209 -4.10 -2.64 5.41
N VAL A 210 -3.41 -3.67 4.88
CA VAL A 210 -4.03 -4.68 4.02
C VAL A 210 -5.18 -5.38 4.71
N ARG A 211 -4.96 -5.84 5.95
CA ARG A 211 -6.01 -6.51 6.73
C ARG A 211 -7.22 -5.62 6.98
N ASP A 212 -7.00 -4.33 7.25
CA ASP A 212 -8.13 -3.40 7.42
C ASP A 212 -8.92 -3.27 6.12
N ILE A 213 -8.27 -3.00 4.98
CA ILE A 213 -8.98 -2.88 3.70
C ILE A 213 -9.70 -4.19 3.35
N GLN A 214 -9.05 -5.35 3.50
CA GLN A 214 -9.66 -6.67 3.25
C GLN A 214 -10.95 -6.84 4.07
N LYS A 215 -10.88 -6.52 5.37
CA LYS A 215 -12.03 -6.62 6.28
C LYS A 215 -13.16 -5.67 5.91
N GLN A 216 -12.84 -4.46 5.43
CA GLN A 216 -13.84 -3.45 5.11
C GLN A 216 -14.37 -3.54 3.67
N GLN A 217 -13.65 -4.15 2.72
CA GLN A 217 -14.01 -4.21 1.29
C GLN A 217 -15.45 -4.71 1.08
N VAL A 218 -15.78 -5.88 1.65
CA VAL A 218 -17.12 -6.48 1.53
C VAL A 218 -18.20 -5.58 2.13
N ARG A 219 -17.88 -4.92 3.26
CA ARG A 219 -18.81 -4.00 3.94
C ARG A 219 -19.05 -2.74 3.12
N ILE A 220 -18.01 -2.18 2.50
CA ILE A 220 -18.10 -1.02 1.60
C ILE A 220 -18.96 -1.38 0.39
N LEU A 221 -18.69 -2.50 -0.28
CA LEU A 221 -19.48 -2.97 -1.41
C LEU A 221 -20.95 -3.15 -1.05
N LYS A 222 -21.24 -3.84 0.06
CA LYS A 222 -22.61 -4.03 0.54
C LYS A 222 -23.31 -2.70 0.77
N LYS A 223 -22.64 -1.69 1.32
CA LYS A 223 -23.22 -0.35 1.52
C LYS A 223 -23.48 0.37 0.20
N LEU A 224 -22.50 0.39 -0.70
CA LEU A 224 -22.62 1.00 -2.03
C LEU A 224 -23.79 0.40 -2.81
N LEU A 225 -23.92 -0.93 -2.83
CA LEU A 225 -24.98 -1.65 -3.53
C LEU A 225 -26.34 -1.57 -2.81
N SER A 226 -26.36 -1.23 -1.51
CA SER A 226 -27.61 -1.06 -0.76
C SER A 226 -28.29 0.30 -0.98
N ILE A 227 -27.64 1.21 -1.68
CA ILE A 227 -28.20 2.50 -2.07
C ILE A 227 -28.98 2.27 -3.37
N SER A 228 -30.27 2.59 -3.37
CA SER A 228 -31.11 2.36 -4.55
C SER A 228 -30.73 3.32 -5.68
N LYS A 229 -30.90 2.86 -6.93
CA LYS A 229 -30.56 3.64 -8.11
C LYS A 229 -31.39 4.92 -8.19
N GLU A 230 -32.67 4.85 -7.81
CA GLU A 230 -33.58 6.00 -7.81
C GLU A 230 -33.13 7.07 -6.82
N TYR A 231 -32.72 6.68 -5.61
CA TYR A 231 -32.22 7.62 -4.61
C TYR A 231 -30.90 8.26 -5.07
N LEU A 232 -29.99 7.45 -5.62
CA LEU A 232 -28.71 7.95 -6.13
C LEU A 232 -28.92 8.96 -7.27
N ASP A 233 -29.77 8.65 -8.24
CA ASP A 233 -30.10 9.55 -9.34
C ASP A 233 -30.68 10.87 -8.82
N ASP A 234 -31.64 10.83 -7.89
CA ASP A 234 -32.22 12.02 -7.26
C ASP A 234 -31.18 12.89 -6.54
N VAL A 235 -30.28 12.26 -5.77
CA VAL A 235 -29.24 12.97 -5.03
C VAL A 235 -28.21 13.59 -5.98
N ILE A 236 -27.79 12.88 -7.03
CA ILE A 236 -26.86 13.42 -8.02
C ILE A 236 -27.47 14.65 -8.70
N TYR A 237 -28.76 14.61 -9.08
CA TYR A 237 -29.43 15.79 -9.64
C TYR A 237 -29.42 16.99 -8.68
N LEU A 238 -29.69 16.77 -7.39
CA LEU A 238 -29.66 17.82 -6.37
C LEU A 238 -28.25 18.41 -6.16
N ILE A 239 -27.22 17.57 -6.18
CA ILE A 239 -25.81 17.98 -6.06
C ILE A 239 -25.41 18.84 -7.25
N VAL A 240 -25.68 18.38 -8.47
CA VAL A 240 -25.34 19.12 -9.70
C VAL A 240 -26.12 20.44 -9.79
N ASP A 241 -27.40 20.44 -9.41
CA ASP A 241 -28.18 21.68 -9.32
C ASP A 241 -27.57 22.68 -8.34
N TYR A 242 -27.10 22.21 -7.19
CA TYR A 242 -26.41 23.03 -6.19
C TYR A 242 -25.07 23.59 -6.71
N GLU A 243 -24.26 22.77 -7.40
CA GLU A 243 -23.00 23.19 -8.02
C GLU A 243 -23.18 24.34 -9.01
N ILE A 244 -24.14 24.17 -9.94
CA ILE A 244 -24.38 25.12 -11.02
C ILE A 244 -25.01 26.41 -10.48
N ASN A 245 -26.07 26.30 -9.66
CA ASN A 245 -26.90 27.45 -9.31
C ASN A 245 -26.44 28.21 -8.06
N ARG A 246 -25.70 27.57 -7.13
CA ARG A 246 -25.32 28.20 -5.85
C ARG A 246 -23.83 28.40 -5.66
N ILE A 247 -22.99 27.50 -6.17
CA ILE A 247 -21.54 27.65 -6.00
C ILE A 247 -20.94 28.56 -7.08
N GLN A 248 -21.60 28.73 -8.23
CA GLN A 248 -21.18 29.63 -9.34
C GLN A 248 -19.67 29.50 -9.63
N LEU A 249 -19.19 28.27 -9.83
CA LEU A 249 -17.81 28.10 -10.29
C LEU A 249 -17.67 28.77 -11.68
N PRO A 250 -16.65 29.63 -11.90
CA PRO A 250 -16.43 30.33 -13.18
C PRO A 250 -16.29 29.38 -14.38
N THR A 251 -15.97 28.10 -14.12
CA THR A 251 -15.78 27.05 -15.13
C THR A 251 -17.10 26.43 -15.62
N LEU A 252 -18.24 26.73 -14.97
CA LEU A 252 -19.55 26.13 -15.25
C LEU A 252 -20.47 27.02 -16.11
N GLU A 253 -20.02 28.20 -16.55
CA GLU A 253 -20.80 29.03 -17.46
C GLU A 253 -20.94 28.36 -18.84
N GLY A 254 -22.12 27.80 -19.12
CA GLY A 254 -22.48 27.22 -20.43
C GLY A 254 -22.34 25.70 -20.56
N THR A 255 -22.09 24.97 -19.47
CA THR A 255 -22.04 23.49 -19.48
C THR A 255 -23.45 22.89 -19.34
N ASN A 256 -23.70 21.77 -20.03
CA ASN A 256 -24.99 21.07 -19.97
C ASN A 256 -25.12 20.31 -18.63
N GLN A 257 -26.20 20.56 -17.89
CA GLN A 257 -26.50 19.90 -16.61
C GLN A 257 -26.47 18.37 -16.74
N GLU A 258 -26.91 17.82 -17.87
CA GLU A 258 -26.88 16.37 -18.13
C GLU A 258 -25.46 15.80 -18.17
N GLU A 259 -24.47 16.54 -18.69
CA GLU A 259 -23.07 16.09 -18.75
C GLU A 259 -22.47 15.97 -17.34
N HIS A 260 -22.80 16.91 -16.44
CA HIS A 260 -22.37 16.88 -15.04
C HIS A 260 -23.00 15.74 -14.26
N VAL A 261 -24.29 15.47 -14.49
CA VAL A 261 -24.98 14.32 -13.91
C VAL A 261 -24.30 13.01 -14.36
N GLU A 262 -24.01 12.87 -15.64
CA GLU A 262 -23.30 11.68 -16.15
C GLU A 262 -21.88 11.54 -15.59
N LEU A 263 -21.16 12.65 -15.38
CA LEU A 263 -19.85 12.63 -14.72
C LEU A 263 -19.95 12.07 -13.29
N HIS A 264 -20.91 12.54 -12.50
CA HIS A 264 -21.13 12.08 -11.13
C HIS A 264 -21.55 10.60 -11.08
N LYS A 265 -22.40 10.15 -12.02
CA LYS A 265 -22.74 8.73 -12.16
C LYS A 265 -21.51 7.87 -12.47
N LYS A 266 -20.65 8.34 -13.38
CA LYS A 266 -19.38 7.65 -13.69
C LYS A 266 -18.42 7.61 -12.50
N GLN A 267 -18.36 8.67 -11.69
CA GLN A 267 -17.55 8.68 -10.46
C GLN A 267 -18.05 7.62 -9.47
N TRP A 268 -19.36 7.55 -9.23
CA TRP A 268 -19.95 6.52 -8.38
C TRP A 268 -19.69 5.10 -8.91
N GLN A 269 -19.89 4.88 -10.21
CA GLN A 269 -19.60 3.59 -10.83
C GLN A 269 -18.12 3.23 -10.74
N SER A 270 -17.21 4.20 -10.91
CA SER A 270 -15.77 3.99 -10.72
C SER A 270 -15.45 3.58 -9.28
N MET A 271 -16.16 4.09 -8.28
CA MET A 271 -15.98 3.66 -6.89
C MET A 271 -16.41 2.21 -6.72
N ILE A 272 -17.56 1.81 -7.25
CA ILE A 272 -18.02 0.40 -7.24
C ILE A 272 -17.00 -0.51 -7.94
N ASN A 273 -16.63 -0.17 -9.17
CA ASN A 273 -15.71 -0.96 -9.99
C ASN A 273 -14.31 -1.09 -9.37
N TRP A 274 -13.92 -0.15 -8.49
CA TRP A 274 -12.66 -0.27 -7.77
C TRP A 274 -12.66 -1.44 -6.78
N PHE A 275 -13.81 -1.75 -6.17
CA PHE A 275 -13.93 -2.84 -5.18
C PHE A 275 -14.41 -4.17 -5.79
N VAL A 276 -15.02 -4.18 -6.98
CA VAL A 276 -15.51 -5.39 -7.68
C VAL A 276 -14.43 -5.98 -8.60
N SER A 277 -14.37 -7.31 -8.70
CA SER A 277 -13.64 -8.02 -9.76
C SER A 277 -14.59 -8.33 -10.92
N GLU A 278 -14.38 -7.70 -12.08
CA GLU A 278 -15.00 -8.17 -13.33
C GLU A 278 -14.04 -9.15 -14.03
N SER A 279 -14.60 -10.19 -14.66
CA SER A 279 -13.91 -11.37 -15.20
C SER A 279 -12.80 -11.14 -16.26
N SER A 280 -12.48 -9.88 -16.59
CA SER A 280 -11.44 -9.50 -17.54
C SER A 280 -10.57 -8.30 -17.13
N GLN A 281 -10.89 -7.62 -16.01
CA GLN A 281 -10.08 -6.55 -15.45
C GLN A 281 -9.99 -6.74 -13.94
N GLU A 282 -8.77 -6.84 -13.41
CA GLU A 282 -8.56 -6.84 -11.97
C GLU A 282 -9.07 -5.52 -11.38
N GLY A 283 -10.08 -5.60 -10.51
CA GLY A 283 -10.58 -4.46 -9.77
C GLY A 283 -9.44 -3.78 -9.00
N GLY A 284 -9.54 -2.46 -8.81
CA GLY A 284 -8.46 -1.67 -8.21
C GLY A 284 -8.01 -2.15 -6.82
N TYR A 285 -8.92 -2.72 -6.03
CA TYR A 285 -8.63 -3.40 -4.77
C TYR A 285 -7.77 -4.67 -4.94
N TYR A 286 -8.06 -5.51 -5.93
CA TYR A 286 -7.31 -6.75 -6.17
C TYR A 286 -5.91 -6.45 -6.69
N PHE A 287 -5.82 -5.50 -7.64
CA PHE A 287 -4.54 -4.97 -8.10
C PHE A 287 -3.72 -4.43 -6.91
N LEU A 288 -4.37 -3.69 -6.00
CA LEU A 288 -3.73 -3.19 -4.79
C LEU A 288 -3.20 -4.34 -3.90
N MET A 289 -4.00 -5.39 -3.72
CA MET A 289 -3.61 -6.55 -2.93
C MET A 289 -2.37 -7.24 -3.50
N GLU A 290 -2.35 -7.42 -4.82
CA GLU A 290 -1.23 -8.05 -5.53
C GLU A 290 0.04 -7.19 -5.42
N GLN A 291 -0.05 -5.89 -5.69
CA GLN A 291 1.08 -4.98 -5.56
C GLN A 291 1.64 -4.95 -4.14
N THR A 292 0.76 -5.04 -3.14
CA THR A 292 1.18 -5.10 -1.74
C THR A 292 1.92 -6.40 -1.41
N LYS A 293 1.40 -7.55 -1.87
CA LYS A 293 2.08 -8.85 -1.73
C LYS A 293 3.46 -8.84 -2.40
N ASN A 294 3.56 -8.22 -3.57
CA ASN A 294 4.81 -8.04 -4.30
C ASN A 294 5.79 -7.15 -3.54
N ALA A 295 5.32 -6.05 -2.96
CA ALA A 295 6.11 -5.15 -2.12
C ALA A 295 6.67 -5.83 -0.86
N ILE A 296 5.83 -6.55 -0.10
CA ILE A 296 6.27 -7.33 1.07
C ILE A 296 7.30 -8.38 0.66
N SER A 297 7.03 -9.13 -0.41
CA SER A 297 7.95 -10.15 -0.93
C SER A 297 9.30 -9.57 -1.34
N LYS A 298 9.30 -8.37 -1.96
CA LYS A 298 10.51 -7.64 -2.35
C LYS A 298 11.34 -7.22 -1.14
N VAL A 299 10.70 -6.63 -0.13
CA VAL A 299 11.34 -6.22 1.13
C VAL A 299 11.95 -7.42 1.86
N LEU A 300 11.25 -8.56 1.93
CA LEU A 300 11.78 -9.79 2.51
C LEU A 300 12.98 -10.33 1.73
N ARG A 301 12.93 -10.30 0.39
CA ARG A 301 14.05 -10.70 -0.47
C ARG A 301 15.28 -9.83 -0.25
N LEU A 302 15.12 -8.51 -0.21
CA LEU A 302 16.22 -7.57 0.03
C LEU A 302 16.81 -7.73 1.42
N SER A 303 15.97 -7.91 2.45
CA SER A 303 16.43 -8.22 3.81
C SER A 303 17.25 -9.49 3.87
N ARG A 304 16.85 -10.53 3.12
CA ARG A 304 17.63 -11.76 2.99
C ARG A 304 18.96 -11.49 2.31
N GLN A 305 18.99 -10.72 1.23
CA GLN A 305 20.22 -10.35 0.53
C GLN A 305 21.20 -9.54 1.40
N VAL A 306 20.70 -8.61 2.22
CA VAL A 306 21.51 -7.87 3.21
C VAL A 306 22.06 -8.81 4.28
N SER A 307 21.20 -9.69 4.82
CA SER A 307 21.62 -10.70 5.79
C SER A 307 22.69 -11.62 5.18
N ASP A 308 22.44 -12.15 3.99
CA ASP A 308 23.37 -13.00 3.25
C ASP A 308 24.68 -12.25 2.97
N ARG A 309 24.66 -10.94 2.65
CA ARG A 309 25.87 -10.11 2.49
C ARG A 309 26.66 -9.99 3.79
N LEU A 310 26.00 -9.69 4.90
CA LEU A 310 26.61 -9.65 6.24
C LEU A 310 27.25 -11.00 6.58
N PHE A 311 26.59 -12.11 6.24
CA PHE A 311 27.13 -13.45 6.43
C PHE A 311 28.22 -13.81 5.39
N HIS A 312 28.16 -13.31 4.16
CA HIS A 312 29.13 -13.57 3.09
C HIS A 312 30.48 -12.84 3.29
N TYR A 313 30.55 -11.86 4.18
CA TYR A 313 31.83 -11.33 4.66
C TYR A 313 32.55 -12.24 5.68
N THR A 314 32.00 -13.42 6.02
CA THR A 314 32.81 -14.46 6.68
C THR A 314 33.52 -15.30 5.61
N ASN A 315 34.68 -14.79 5.17
CA ASN A 315 35.63 -15.65 4.49
C ASN A 315 36.10 -16.67 5.53
N ARG A 316 35.43 -17.84 5.60
CA ARG A 316 35.76 -18.90 6.56
C ARG A 316 37.24 -19.23 6.56
N LYS A 317 37.91 -19.15 5.40
CA LYS A 317 39.36 -19.33 5.31
C LYS A 317 40.11 -18.25 6.09
N HIS A 318 39.71 -16.98 5.97
CA HIS A 318 40.28 -15.88 6.74
C HIS A 318 39.96 -16.02 8.24
N ASP A 319 38.75 -16.46 8.60
CA ASP A 319 38.38 -16.68 10.00
C ASP A 319 39.21 -17.83 10.60
N TYR A 320 39.34 -18.96 9.90
CA TYR A 320 40.22 -20.06 10.32
C TYR A 320 41.68 -19.65 10.38
N LEU A 321 42.16 -18.81 9.46
CA LEU A 321 43.52 -18.25 9.51
C LEU A 321 43.70 -17.29 10.68
N HIS A 322 42.69 -16.49 11.00
CA HIS A 322 42.71 -15.59 12.15
C HIS A 322 42.71 -16.38 13.46
N LEU A 323 41.84 -17.39 13.58
CA LEU A 323 41.85 -18.32 14.71
C LEU A 323 43.19 -19.04 14.83
N ALA A 324 43.74 -19.57 13.73
CA ALA A 324 45.05 -20.21 13.73
C ALA A 324 46.16 -19.24 14.17
N ASN A 325 46.10 -17.97 13.79
CA ASN A 325 47.04 -16.95 14.23
C ASN A 325 46.88 -16.61 15.72
N LEU A 326 45.66 -16.62 16.25
CA LEU A 326 45.43 -16.48 17.70
C LEU A 326 46.03 -17.65 18.47
N PHE A 327 45.78 -18.89 18.04
CA PHE A 327 46.40 -20.08 18.63
C PHE A 327 47.93 -20.10 18.48
N PHE A 328 48.46 -19.60 17.36
CA PHE A 328 49.90 -19.51 17.13
C PHE A 328 50.59 -18.47 18.03
N LYS A 329 49.85 -17.44 18.46
CA LYS A 329 50.35 -16.37 19.33
C LYS A 329 50.20 -16.67 20.82
N ALA A 330 49.46 -17.72 21.18
CA ALA A 330 49.33 -18.13 22.57
C ALA A 330 50.68 -18.57 23.14
N GLU A 331 50.99 -18.11 24.36
CA GLU A 331 52.28 -18.33 25.00
C GLU A 331 52.40 -19.74 25.60
N ASP A 332 51.28 -20.33 26.03
CA ASP A 332 51.23 -21.65 26.63
C ASP A 332 49.99 -22.49 26.24
N ASP A 333 50.01 -23.77 26.67
CA ASP A 333 48.93 -24.73 26.39
C ASP A 333 47.64 -24.41 27.17
N GLU A 334 47.72 -23.68 28.28
CA GLU A 334 46.55 -23.26 29.04
C GLU A 334 45.80 -22.11 28.34
N GLU A 335 46.51 -21.11 27.81
CA GLU A 335 45.94 -20.04 26.99
C GLU A 335 45.29 -20.61 25.72
N CYS A 336 45.87 -21.65 25.12
CA CYS A 336 45.22 -22.40 24.03
C CYS A 336 43.89 -23.04 24.46
N LYS A 337 43.83 -23.65 25.65
CA LYS A 337 42.59 -24.26 26.17
C LYS A 337 41.53 -23.21 26.48
N GLU A 338 41.92 -22.07 27.03
CA GLU A 338 41.02 -20.95 27.28
C GLU A 338 40.46 -20.37 25.97
N LEU A 339 41.31 -20.11 24.98
CA LEU A 339 40.91 -19.68 23.64
C LEU A 339 39.94 -20.69 22.99
N PHE A 340 40.23 -21.98 23.10
CA PHE A 340 39.36 -23.03 22.61
C PHE A 340 37.99 -23.00 23.32
N GLY A 341 37.97 -22.82 24.65
CA GLY A 341 36.74 -22.65 25.43
C GLY A 341 35.90 -21.46 24.96
N TYR A 342 36.53 -20.32 24.70
CA TYR A 342 35.86 -19.12 24.17
C TYR A 342 35.30 -19.32 22.76
N ILE A 343 36.04 -19.97 21.86
CA ILE A 343 35.62 -20.19 20.47
C ILE A 343 34.46 -21.18 20.38
N ARG A 344 34.52 -22.25 21.17
CA ARG A 344 33.52 -23.33 21.14
C ARG A 344 32.24 -22.95 21.87
N GLY A 345 32.36 -22.06 22.86
CA GLY A 345 31.29 -21.70 23.78
C GLY A 345 30.83 -22.89 24.63
N ILE A 346 30.28 -22.60 25.80
CA ILE A 346 29.46 -23.58 26.51
C ILE A 346 28.11 -23.56 25.79
N GLY A 347 27.85 -24.56 24.95
CA GLY A 347 26.54 -24.72 24.30
C GLY A 347 25.42 -24.75 25.35
N PRO A 348 24.18 -24.36 25.01
CA PRO A 348 23.07 -24.44 25.95
C PRO A 348 23.00 -25.86 26.49
N ALA A 349 22.98 -26.01 27.82
CA ALA A 349 22.79 -27.29 28.47
C ALA A 349 21.48 -27.88 27.94
N SER A 350 21.58 -28.90 27.09
CA SER A 350 20.41 -29.59 26.56
C SER A 350 19.82 -30.37 27.73
N GLN A 351 18.74 -29.84 28.31
CA GLN A 351 18.03 -30.52 29.38
C GLN A 351 17.34 -31.73 28.78
N MET A 352 17.87 -32.91 29.09
CA MET A 352 17.26 -34.18 28.71
C MET A 352 16.36 -34.60 29.88
N VAL A 353 15.04 -34.63 29.65
CA VAL A 353 14.09 -35.13 30.63
C VAL A 353 14.11 -36.66 30.52
N ILE A 354 14.75 -37.33 31.48
CA ILE A 354 14.74 -38.79 31.59
C ILE A 354 13.53 -39.18 32.44
N THR A 355 12.62 -39.97 31.89
CA THR A 355 11.33 -40.30 32.52
C THR A 355 11.42 -41.46 33.52
N GLU A 356 12.37 -42.39 33.33
CA GLU A 356 12.57 -43.54 34.20
C GLU A 356 14.04 -43.63 34.61
N ILE A 357 14.35 -43.32 35.86
CA ILE A 357 15.67 -43.57 36.42
C ILE A 357 15.68 -45.03 36.86
N GLN A 358 16.53 -45.87 36.25
CA GLN A 358 16.82 -47.19 36.81
C GLN A 358 17.53 -47.01 38.15
N THR A 359 16.75 -47.03 39.22
CA THR A 359 17.27 -47.03 40.59
C THR A 359 17.46 -48.47 41.05
N THR A 360 18.57 -48.72 41.74
CA THR A 360 18.86 -50.01 42.36
C THR A 360 18.73 -49.84 43.87
N ASP A 361 17.89 -50.64 44.52
CA ASP A 361 17.74 -50.64 45.99
C ASP A 361 18.86 -51.43 46.71
N SER A 362 19.96 -51.73 46.02
CA SER A 362 21.07 -52.55 46.54
C SER A 362 22.17 -51.65 47.09
N GLU A 363 22.43 -51.75 48.40
CA GLU A 363 23.49 -51.01 49.10
C GLU A 363 24.92 -51.35 48.63
N THR A 364 25.08 -52.43 47.87
CA THR A 364 26.38 -52.97 47.45
C THR A 364 26.81 -52.62 46.02
N LYS A 365 25.94 -52.06 45.19
CA LYS A 365 26.27 -51.75 43.79
C LYS A 365 26.42 -50.24 43.57
N SER A 366 27.49 -49.88 42.87
CA SER A 366 27.78 -48.51 42.45
C SER A 366 27.01 -48.16 41.17
N VAL A 367 26.65 -46.88 40.98
CA VAL A 367 25.98 -46.36 39.77
C VAL A 367 26.73 -46.72 38.48
N TRP A 368 28.06 -46.91 38.57
CA TRP A 368 28.92 -47.27 37.45
C TRP A 368 28.84 -48.76 37.03
N GLU A 369 28.24 -49.62 37.86
CA GLU A 369 28.08 -51.05 37.60
C GLU A 369 26.72 -51.40 36.98
N LEU A 370 25.86 -50.40 36.81
CA LEU A 370 24.56 -50.55 36.16
C LEU A 370 24.72 -50.48 34.63
N PRO A 371 23.95 -51.28 33.88
CA PRO A 371 23.96 -51.20 32.42
C PRO A 371 23.50 -49.80 31.99
N ALA A 372 24.26 -49.17 31.09
CA ALA A 372 23.90 -47.88 30.55
C ALA A 372 22.60 -47.97 29.74
N GLU A 373 21.67 -47.07 30.00
CA GLU A 373 20.44 -46.95 29.23
C GLU A 373 20.75 -46.45 27.82
N GLN A 374 20.30 -47.18 26.80
CA GLN A 374 20.48 -46.79 25.41
C GLN A 374 19.28 -45.98 24.94
N ILE A 375 19.51 -44.70 24.63
CA ILE A 375 18.49 -43.81 24.08
C ILE A 375 18.72 -43.69 22.57
N GLU A 376 17.78 -44.16 21.77
CA GLU A 376 17.79 -43.93 20.33
C GLU A 376 17.42 -42.48 20.02
N LEU A 377 18.40 -41.69 19.56
CA LEU A 377 18.16 -40.34 19.10
C LEU A 377 17.53 -40.38 17.71
N ILE A 378 16.30 -39.87 17.57
CA ILE A 378 15.68 -39.68 16.26
C ILE A 378 16.35 -38.47 15.59
N PRO A 379 17.08 -38.64 14.47
CA PRO A 379 17.65 -37.51 13.77
C PRO A 379 16.51 -36.62 13.25
N HIS A 380 16.50 -35.36 13.68
CA HIS A 380 15.63 -34.34 13.11
C HIS A 380 16.12 -34.03 11.69
N LYS A 381 15.74 -34.86 10.72
CA LYS A 381 16.03 -34.61 9.31
C LYS A 381 15.41 -33.27 8.96
N LYS A 382 16.27 -32.29 8.62
CA LYS A 382 15.87 -31.06 7.93
C LYS A 382 14.99 -31.50 6.75
N ARG A 383 13.72 -31.09 6.76
CA ARG A 383 12.86 -31.13 5.56
C ARG A 383 13.71 -30.60 4.40
N GLU A 384 13.95 -31.44 3.40
CA GLU A 384 14.61 -30.99 2.19
C GLU A 384 13.80 -29.81 1.66
N PHE A 385 14.45 -28.65 1.59
CA PHE A 385 13.89 -27.47 0.98
C PHE A 385 13.74 -27.79 -0.51
N ILE A 386 12.56 -28.26 -0.92
CA ILE A 386 12.20 -28.30 -2.34
C ILE A 386 12.23 -26.84 -2.78
N LYS A 387 13.26 -26.47 -3.54
CA LYS A 387 13.28 -25.19 -4.25
C LYS A 387 12.05 -25.19 -5.15
N ARG A 388 10.99 -24.46 -4.76
CA ARG A 388 9.97 -24.04 -5.71
C ARG A 388 10.69 -23.20 -6.77
N VAL A 389 10.99 -23.83 -7.91
CA VAL A 389 11.38 -23.12 -9.11
C VAL A 389 10.20 -22.23 -9.42
N LYS A 390 10.37 -20.91 -9.33
CA LYS A 390 9.40 -19.98 -9.86
C LYS A 390 9.38 -20.22 -11.36
N SER A 391 8.29 -20.80 -11.86
CA SER A 391 8.01 -20.78 -13.30
C SER A 391 8.06 -19.31 -13.75
N PRO A 392 8.68 -19.00 -14.90
CA PRO A 392 8.61 -17.66 -15.45
C PRO A 392 7.15 -17.26 -15.64
N LEU A 393 6.82 -15.98 -15.48
CA LEU A 393 5.55 -15.46 -15.97
C LEU A 393 5.45 -15.87 -17.45
N LEU A 394 4.47 -16.71 -17.76
CA LEU A 394 4.19 -17.13 -19.13
C LEU A 394 3.66 -15.92 -19.90
N GLU A 395 4.45 -15.45 -20.85
CA GLU A 395 4.14 -14.35 -21.77
C GLU A 395 3.30 -14.81 -22.98
N ASP A 396 3.07 -16.12 -23.16
CA ASP A 396 2.29 -16.65 -24.30
C ASP A 396 0.77 -16.64 -24.02
N PRO A 397 -0.03 -15.84 -24.78
CA PRO A 397 -1.48 -15.76 -24.59
C PRO A 397 -2.23 -17.07 -24.85
N LEU A 398 -1.67 -17.99 -25.65
CA LEU A 398 -2.31 -19.26 -25.99
C LEU A 398 -2.17 -20.30 -24.87
N GLU A 399 -1.01 -20.39 -24.23
CA GLU A 399 -0.82 -21.26 -23.07
C GLU A 399 -1.62 -20.77 -21.86
N ARG A 400 -1.75 -19.45 -21.66
CA ARG A 400 -2.65 -18.89 -20.63
C ARG A 400 -4.09 -19.35 -20.83
N ARG A 401 -4.63 -19.24 -22.04
CA ARG A 401 -5.98 -19.74 -22.35
C ARG A 401 -6.11 -21.24 -22.10
N ARG A 402 -5.09 -22.04 -22.44
CA ARG A 402 -5.14 -23.49 -22.18
C ARG A 402 -5.20 -23.79 -20.68
N ILE A 403 -4.36 -23.12 -19.89
CA ILE A 403 -4.34 -23.27 -18.41
C ILE A 403 -5.67 -22.80 -17.80
N GLU A 404 -6.24 -21.68 -18.29
CA GLU A 404 -7.56 -21.20 -17.86
C GLU A 404 -8.68 -22.20 -18.18
N MET A 405 -8.64 -22.82 -19.37
CA MET A 405 -9.60 -23.86 -19.75
C MET A 405 -9.44 -25.12 -18.90
N GLU A 406 -8.21 -25.59 -18.69
CA GLU A 406 -7.90 -26.73 -17.82
C GLU A 406 -8.37 -26.48 -16.37
N HIS A 407 -8.19 -25.24 -15.86
CA HIS A 407 -8.66 -24.87 -14.53
C HIS A 407 -10.19 -24.86 -14.44
N LYS A 408 -10.88 -24.31 -15.46
CA LYS A 408 -12.35 -24.33 -15.52
C LYS A 408 -12.91 -25.74 -15.60
N GLU A 409 -12.28 -26.61 -16.38
CA GLU A 409 -12.68 -28.03 -16.47
C GLU A 409 -12.50 -28.74 -15.12
N GLN A 410 -11.41 -28.46 -14.40
CA GLN A 410 -11.18 -28.99 -13.05
C GLN A 410 -12.21 -28.47 -12.04
N GLU A 411 -12.56 -27.17 -12.10
CA GLU A 411 -13.58 -26.57 -11.25
C GLU A 411 -14.98 -27.17 -11.51
N GLU A 412 -15.35 -27.38 -12.78
CA GLU A 412 -16.64 -28.00 -13.14
C GLU A 412 -16.70 -29.47 -12.71
N LEU A 413 -15.61 -30.24 -12.87
CA LEU A 413 -15.54 -31.62 -12.38
C LEU A 413 -15.68 -31.69 -10.85
N LEU A 414 -14.98 -30.82 -10.12
CA LEU A 414 -15.08 -30.72 -8.67
C LEU A 414 -16.48 -30.33 -8.22
N ARG A 415 -17.13 -29.43 -8.96
CA ARG A 415 -18.51 -29.02 -8.70
C ARG A 415 -19.48 -30.19 -8.87
N ILE A 416 -19.36 -30.97 -9.94
CA ILE A 416 -20.20 -32.15 -10.18
C ILE A 416 -19.99 -33.19 -9.08
N GLU A 417 -18.74 -33.45 -8.67
CA GLU A 417 -18.44 -34.35 -7.54
C GLU A 417 -19.07 -33.84 -6.24
N MET A 418 -18.98 -32.54 -5.96
CA MET A 418 -19.56 -31.94 -4.76
C MET A 418 -21.10 -31.98 -4.75
N GLU A 419 -21.73 -31.76 -5.90
CA GLU A 419 -23.19 -31.91 -6.08
C GLU A 419 -23.62 -33.38 -5.91
N SER A 420 -22.83 -34.34 -6.37
CA SER A 420 -23.15 -35.79 -6.24
C SER A 420 -23.15 -36.29 -4.79
N ILE A 421 -22.41 -35.60 -3.92
CA ILE A 421 -22.23 -35.93 -2.51
C ILE A 421 -23.20 -35.13 -1.61
N SER A 422 -23.72 -34.01 -2.11
CA SER A 422 -24.71 -33.20 -1.41
C SER A 422 -26.09 -33.87 -1.44
N SER A 423 -26.57 -34.33 -0.29
CA SER A 423 -27.95 -34.80 -0.14
C SER A 423 -28.76 -33.72 0.57
N ASP A 424 -29.67 -33.05 -0.16
CA ASP A 424 -30.57 -32.00 0.37
C ASP A 424 -29.82 -30.81 1.01
N GLY A 425 -28.73 -30.36 0.36
CA GLY A 425 -27.89 -29.25 0.83
C GLY A 425 -27.02 -29.60 2.04
N ARG A 426 -26.91 -30.89 2.40
CA ARG A 426 -26.10 -31.37 3.52
C ARG A 426 -25.07 -32.39 3.08
N ILE A 427 -23.86 -32.24 3.58
CA ILE A 427 -22.76 -33.19 3.40
C ILE A 427 -22.39 -33.73 4.79
N ARG A 428 -22.65 -35.02 5.01
CA ARG A 428 -22.20 -35.73 6.20
C ARG A 428 -20.94 -36.51 5.87
N ILE A 429 -19.82 -36.18 6.50
CA ILE A 429 -18.54 -36.80 6.20
C ILE A 429 -18.54 -38.31 6.51
N ARG A 430 -19.34 -38.75 7.49
CA ARG A 430 -19.52 -40.17 7.83
C ARG A 430 -20.13 -41.01 6.70
N ASP A 431 -20.99 -40.42 5.88
CA ASP A 431 -21.76 -41.13 4.84
C ASP A 431 -21.05 -41.10 3.48
N LEU A 432 -19.82 -40.57 3.42
CA LEU A 432 -19.03 -40.47 2.19
C LEU A 432 -18.37 -41.81 1.83
N ASP A 433 -18.53 -42.20 0.57
CA ASP A 433 -17.75 -43.26 -0.07
C ASP A 433 -16.34 -42.77 -0.44
N GLU A 434 -15.59 -43.53 -1.26
CA GLU A 434 -14.24 -43.17 -1.67
C GLU A 434 -14.20 -41.87 -2.49
N ILE A 435 -13.54 -40.83 -1.96
CA ILE A 435 -13.49 -39.48 -2.56
C ILE A 435 -12.16 -39.17 -3.27
N SER A 436 -12.19 -38.19 -4.18
CA SER A 436 -11.00 -37.68 -4.88
C SER A 436 -10.11 -36.80 -3.97
N PRO A 437 -8.79 -36.70 -4.21
CA PRO A 437 -7.88 -35.90 -3.38
C PRO A 437 -8.19 -34.40 -3.44
N ALA A 438 -8.66 -33.93 -4.60
CA ALA A 438 -9.01 -32.52 -4.78
C ALA A 438 -10.28 -32.16 -3.98
N LEU A 439 -11.27 -33.05 -3.94
CA LEU A 439 -12.45 -32.89 -3.09
C LEU A 439 -12.11 -32.96 -1.59
N ARG A 440 -11.20 -33.87 -1.17
CA ARG A 440 -10.68 -33.91 0.21
C ARG A 440 -10.10 -32.56 0.63
N ASP A 441 -9.26 -31.96 -0.22
CA ASP A 441 -8.61 -30.68 0.10
C ASP A 441 -9.64 -29.55 0.26
N THR A 442 -10.72 -29.57 -0.55
CA THR A 442 -11.86 -28.65 -0.38
C THR A 442 -12.63 -28.90 0.91
N LEU A 443 -12.90 -30.16 1.30
CA LEU A 443 -13.58 -30.48 2.56
C LEU A 443 -12.74 -30.09 3.79
N LEU A 444 -11.41 -30.27 3.73
CA LEU A 444 -10.50 -29.81 4.78
C LEU A 444 -10.41 -28.29 4.89
N PHE A 445 -10.47 -27.60 3.76
CA PHE A 445 -10.59 -26.14 3.75
C PHE A 445 -11.90 -25.70 4.42
N ILE A 446 -13.01 -26.35 4.09
CA ILE A 446 -14.34 -26.10 4.68
C ILE A 446 -14.33 -26.38 6.19
N GLU A 447 -13.73 -27.48 6.65
CA GLU A 447 -13.54 -27.77 8.08
C GLU A 447 -12.73 -26.64 8.75
N THR A 448 -11.60 -26.26 8.16
CA THR A 448 -10.68 -25.28 8.76
C THR A 448 -11.31 -23.88 8.86
N GLU A 449 -12.00 -23.42 7.81
CA GLU A 449 -12.64 -22.11 7.78
C GLU A 449 -13.98 -22.11 8.54
N GLY A 450 -14.77 -23.18 8.41
CA GLY A 450 -16.06 -23.33 9.08
C GLY A 450 -15.94 -23.45 10.61
N LEU A 451 -14.96 -24.19 11.13
CA LEU A 451 -14.74 -24.28 12.58
C LEU A 451 -14.12 -23.00 13.17
N ARG A 452 -13.45 -22.17 12.35
CA ARG A 452 -12.95 -20.85 12.78
C ARG A 452 -14.06 -19.81 12.87
N HIS A 453 -15.02 -19.86 11.96
CA HIS A 453 -16.13 -18.91 11.86
C HIS A 453 -17.43 -19.55 12.36
N HIS A 454 -17.85 -19.24 13.59
CA HIS A 454 -19.00 -19.87 14.25
C HIS A 454 -20.37 -19.64 13.57
N ASP A 455 -20.47 -18.78 12.55
CA ASP A 455 -21.76 -18.35 11.96
C ASP A 455 -21.92 -18.75 10.48
N VAL A 456 -21.16 -18.17 9.54
CA VAL A 456 -21.24 -18.44 8.09
C VAL A 456 -19.85 -18.29 7.46
N ALA A 457 -19.43 -19.28 6.66
CA ALA A 457 -18.20 -19.27 5.88
C ALA A 457 -18.50 -19.41 4.39
N TYR A 458 -17.55 -19.05 3.54
CA TYR A 458 -17.72 -19.05 2.08
C TYR A 458 -16.79 -20.06 1.42
N LEU A 459 -17.32 -20.87 0.51
CA LEU A 459 -16.51 -21.69 -0.38
C LEU A 459 -15.70 -20.79 -1.35
N PRO A 460 -14.61 -21.32 -1.94
CA PRO A 460 -13.87 -20.62 -3.01
C PRO A 460 -14.74 -20.23 -4.22
N ASP A 461 -15.86 -20.91 -4.43
CA ASP A 461 -16.85 -20.63 -5.48
C ASP A 461 -17.90 -19.56 -5.08
N GLY A 462 -17.86 -19.07 -3.83
CA GLY A 462 -18.75 -18.03 -3.31
C GLY A 462 -20.01 -18.54 -2.59
N ARG A 463 -20.24 -19.86 -2.47
CA ARG A 463 -21.41 -20.39 -1.74
C ARG A 463 -21.25 -20.28 -0.22
N GLU A 464 -22.34 -20.00 0.46
CA GLU A 464 -22.41 -19.95 1.93
C GLU A 464 -22.52 -21.37 2.51
N PHE A 465 -21.71 -21.65 3.52
CA PHE A 465 -21.77 -22.90 4.25
C PHE A 465 -21.62 -22.70 5.76
N ARG A 466 -22.17 -23.65 6.52
CA ARG A 466 -21.94 -23.78 7.96
C ARG A 466 -21.47 -25.19 8.25
N ALA A 467 -20.42 -25.31 9.05
CA ALA A 467 -19.89 -26.59 9.50
C ALA A 467 -20.19 -26.79 10.99
N PHE A 468 -20.70 -27.97 11.34
CA PHE A 468 -21.02 -28.35 12.71
C PHE A 468 -20.30 -29.65 13.06
N VAL A 469 -19.70 -29.71 14.25
CA VAL A 469 -19.21 -30.97 14.82
C VAL A 469 -20.41 -31.73 15.38
N VAL A 470 -20.70 -32.91 14.82
CA VAL A 470 -21.83 -33.76 15.21
C VAL A 470 -21.46 -34.66 16.39
N SER A 471 -20.22 -35.14 16.45
CA SER A 471 -19.66 -35.96 17.53
C SER A 471 -18.16 -35.70 17.71
N GLU A 472 -17.64 -35.87 18.93
CA GLU A 472 -16.18 -35.87 19.21
C GLU A 472 -15.51 -37.19 18.77
N ASP A 473 -16.26 -38.12 18.17
CA ASP A 473 -15.74 -39.37 17.62
C ASP A 473 -14.89 -39.12 16.36
N ARG A 474 -13.74 -39.79 16.29
CA ARG A 474 -12.82 -39.74 15.14
C ARG A 474 -13.32 -40.66 14.03
N ILE A 475 -13.73 -40.10 12.90
CA ILE A 475 -14.15 -40.83 11.70
C ILE A 475 -12.98 -41.03 10.72
N LYS A 476 -13.06 -42.08 9.90
CA LYS A 476 -12.09 -42.38 8.85
C LYS A 476 -12.70 -42.11 7.48
N MET A 477 -12.19 -41.08 6.80
CA MET A 477 -12.56 -40.74 5.43
C MET A 477 -11.61 -41.44 4.46
N LYS A 478 -12.18 -42.19 3.50
CA LYS A 478 -11.40 -42.91 2.48
C LYS A 478 -11.20 -42.04 1.26
N CYS A 479 -9.95 -41.81 0.91
CA CYS A 479 -9.54 -41.11 -0.31
C CYS A 479 -8.82 -42.09 -1.24
N THR A 480 -8.85 -41.83 -2.54
CA THR A 480 -8.12 -42.66 -3.52
C THR A 480 -6.60 -42.70 -3.29
N ASP A 481 -6.05 -41.73 -2.53
CA ASP A 481 -4.63 -41.62 -2.17
C ASP A 481 -4.31 -42.01 -0.71
N GLY A 482 -5.30 -42.44 0.09
CA GLY A 482 -5.09 -42.88 1.47
C GLY A 482 -6.30 -42.70 2.39
N GLU A 483 -6.14 -43.09 3.67
CA GLU A 483 -7.18 -42.89 4.70
C GLU A 483 -6.83 -41.70 5.59
N LEU A 484 -7.79 -40.78 5.79
CA LEU A 484 -7.66 -39.63 6.69
C LEU A 484 -8.54 -39.83 7.93
N THR A 485 -8.00 -39.57 9.11
CA THR A 485 -8.76 -39.59 10.37
C THR A 485 -9.08 -38.17 10.82
N MET A 486 -10.37 -37.82 10.89
CA MET A 486 -10.86 -36.48 11.23
C MET A 486 -12.08 -36.53 12.16
N ASP A 487 -12.56 -35.39 12.63
CA ASP A 487 -13.72 -35.32 13.51
C ASP A 487 -15.03 -35.47 12.70
N ASP A 488 -16.11 -35.91 13.34
CA ASP A 488 -17.40 -36.10 12.67
C ASP A 488 -18.09 -34.76 12.42
N ILE A 489 -18.00 -34.26 11.18
CA ILE A 489 -18.51 -32.95 10.79
C ILE A 489 -19.68 -33.10 9.80
N GLU A 490 -20.71 -32.29 10.00
CA GLU A 490 -21.80 -32.07 9.04
C GLU A 490 -21.67 -30.65 8.47
N ILE A 491 -21.66 -30.56 7.15
CA ILE A 491 -21.60 -29.29 6.41
C ILE A 491 -22.98 -29.03 5.81
N VAL A 492 -23.55 -27.87 6.10
CA VAL A 492 -24.80 -27.39 5.52
C VAL A 492 -24.47 -26.30 4.51
N LEU A 493 -24.77 -26.54 3.24
CA LEU A 493 -24.67 -25.57 2.15
C LEU A 493 -25.98 -24.78 2.12
N GLU A 494 -25.92 -23.46 2.29
CA GLU A 494 -27.07 -22.60 2.03
C GLU A 494 -27.15 -22.34 0.53
N ASP A 495 -27.76 -23.28 -0.21
CA ASP A 495 -28.14 -23.03 -1.59
C ASP A 495 -29.21 -21.93 -1.59
N GLY A 496 -28.94 -20.85 -2.33
CA GLY A 496 -29.91 -19.80 -2.62
C GLY A 496 -31.06 -20.34 -3.46
N ALA A 497 -31.97 -21.09 -2.82
CA ALA A 497 -33.20 -21.60 -3.41
C ALA A 497 -34.35 -21.39 -2.42
N SER A 498 -34.90 -20.17 -2.43
CA SER A 498 -36.30 -19.95 -2.10
C SER A 498 -36.90 -19.08 -3.20
N ASN A 499 -37.25 -19.73 -4.32
CA ASN A 499 -38.40 -19.33 -5.11
C ASN A 499 -39.63 -19.82 -4.34
N ASP A 500 -40.30 -18.90 -3.66
CA ASP A 500 -41.77 -18.85 -3.53
C ASP A 500 -42.19 -17.41 -3.20
#